data_AF-A0A6P8VDS2-F1
#
_entry.id   AF-A0A6P8VDS2-F1
#
_cell.length_a   1.000
_cell.length_b   1.000
_cell.length_c   1.000
_cell.angle_alpha   90.00
_cell.angle_beta   90.00
_cell.angle_gamma   90.00
#
_symmetry.space_group_name_H-M   'P 1'
#
loop_
_entity.id
_entity.type
_entity.pdbx_description
1 polymer ?
#
loop_
_entity_poly.entity_id
_entity_poly.type
_entity_poly.pdbx_seq_one_letter_code
_entity_poly.pdbx_strand_id
1 'polypeptide(L)'
;MAGPELLLDSSIRMWVVLPIVFITFFVGIIRHYVTQLLHSDKKIDLEQVSDSQVLLRSRVLRENGKYIPKQSFAMRKHYFNDAETGFFKKVKRKVVPKNPMTDTSMLTDMMKGNLTNVLPMIVIGGWINWAFSGFVITKVPFPLTLRFKPMLQRGIDLLSLDASW
;
A
#
# COMPACT_ATOMS: atom_id res chain seq x y z
N MET A 1 14.71 18.68 -32.57
CA MET A 1 15.55 17.85 -33.44
C MET A 1 15.73 16.51 -32.74
N ALA A 2 15.23 15.42 -33.32
CA ALA A 2 15.50 14.09 -32.77
C ALA A 2 17.02 13.87 -32.85
N GLY A 3 17.68 13.69 -31.70
CA GLY A 3 19.10 13.35 -31.65
C GLY A 3 19.38 12.04 -32.39
N PRO A 4 20.63 11.76 -32.76
CA PRO A 4 20.99 10.55 -33.49
C PRO A 4 20.48 9.31 -32.75
N GLU A 5 19.78 8.42 -33.46
CA GLU A 5 19.33 7.15 -32.89
C GLU A 5 20.54 6.27 -32.61
N LEU A 6 20.81 6.00 -31.33
CA LEU A 6 21.87 5.09 -30.94
C LEU A 6 21.48 3.66 -31.34
N LEU A 7 22.38 3.00 -32.05
CA LEU A 7 22.31 1.57 -32.28
C LEU A 7 22.87 0.86 -31.04
N LEU A 8 21.99 0.25 -30.27
CA LEU A 8 22.35 -0.55 -29.09
C LEU A 8 22.72 -1.98 -29.50
N ASP A 9 23.68 -2.57 -28.80
CA ASP A 9 24.04 -3.98 -28.99
C ASP A 9 22.83 -4.89 -28.67
N SER A 10 22.51 -5.80 -29.58
CA SER A 10 21.45 -6.80 -29.41
C SER A 10 21.68 -7.66 -28.17
N SER A 11 22.93 -7.87 -27.78
CA SER A 11 23.30 -8.63 -26.57
C SER A 11 22.70 -8.03 -25.30
N ILE A 12 22.57 -6.70 -25.20
CA ILE A 12 21.99 -6.01 -24.03
C ILE A 12 20.54 -6.44 -23.81
N ARG A 13 19.78 -6.65 -24.89
CA ARG A 13 18.38 -7.11 -24.80
C ARG A 13 18.28 -8.49 -24.15
N MET A 14 19.13 -9.42 -24.55
CA MET A 14 19.08 -10.81 -24.10
C MET A 14 19.70 -11.01 -22.72
N TRP A 15 20.76 -10.25 -22.40
CA TRP A 15 21.55 -10.44 -21.18
C TRP A 15 21.20 -9.47 -20.04
N VAL A 16 20.51 -8.37 -20.34
CA VAL A 16 20.15 -7.36 -19.33
C VAL A 16 18.64 -7.24 -19.21
N VAL A 17 17.95 -6.89 -20.30
CA VAL A 17 16.50 -6.61 -20.25
C VAL A 17 15.71 -7.85 -19.84
N LEU A 18 15.91 -8.97 -20.55
CA LEU A 18 15.16 -10.19 -20.30
C LEU A 18 15.43 -10.77 -18.88
N PRO A 19 16.68 -10.86 -18.40
CA PRO A 19 16.96 -11.27 -17.03
C PRO A 19 16.36 -10.35 -15.97
N ILE A 20 16.39 -9.01 -16.15
CA ILE A 20 15.76 -8.07 -15.21
C ILE A 20 14.25 -8.33 -15.13
N VAL A 21 13.58 -8.56 -16.26
CA VAL A 21 12.14 -8.88 -16.29
C VAL A 21 11.86 -10.18 -15.54
N PHE A 22 12.65 -11.22 -15.77
CA PHE A 22 12.48 -12.50 -15.07
C PHE A 22 12.71 -12.37 -13.56
N ILE A 23 13.79 -11.71 -13.13
CA ILE A 23 14.11 -11.52 -11.71
C ILE A 23 13.02 -10.71 -11.02
N THR A 24 12.59 -9.60 -11.61
CA THR A 24 11.55 -8.75 -11.00
C THR A 24 10.22 -9.48 -10.89
N PHE A 25 9.86 -10.30 -11.88
CA PHE A 25 8.66 -11.14 -11.84
C PHE A 25 8.72 -12.20 -10.73
N PHE A 26 9.80 -12.99 -10.65
CA PHE A 26 9.95 -14.02 -9.63
C PHE A 26 10.04 -13.44 -8.22
N VAL A 27 10.74 -12.32 -8.03
CA VAL A 27 10.78 -11.66 -6.72
C VAL A 27 9.40 -11.11 -6.35
N GLY A 28 8.61 -10.65 -7.32
CA GLY A 28 7.21 -10.29 -7.09
C GLY A 28 6.37 -11.47 -6.57
N ILE A 29 6.55 -12.66 -7.15
CA ILE A 29 5.89 -13.89 -6.70
C ILE A 29 6.35 -14.28 -5.30
N ILE A 30 7.65 -14.32 -5.05
CA ILE A 30 8.22 -14.66 -3.74
C ILE A 30 7.70 -13.70 -2.68
N ARG A 31 7.71 -12.39 -2.96
CA ARG A 31 7.17 -11.37 -2.06
C ARG A 31 5.71 -11.65 -1.74
N HIS A 32 4.88 -11.94 -2.74
CA HIS A 32 3.46 -12.22 -2.51
C HIS A 32 3.26 -13.37 -1.51
N TYR A 33 3.96 -14.49 -1.70
CA TYR A 33 3.88 -15.62 -0.79
C TYR A 33 4.47 -15.32 0.59
N VAL A 34 5.59 -14.60 0.67
CA VAL A 34 6.17 -14.18 1.95
C VAL A 34 5.21 -13.26 2.72
N THR A 35 4.53 -12.34 2.04
CA THR A 35 3.51 -11.48 2.67
C THR A 35 2.32 -12.28 3.19
N GLN A 36 1.87 -13.31 2.46
CA GLN A 36 0.84 -14.21 2.96
C GLN A 36 1.31 -15.01 4.19
N LEU A 37 2.54 -15.50 4.19
CA LEU A 37 3.12 -16.24 5.32
C LEU A 37 3.35 -15.35 6.56
N LEU A 38 3.68 -14.08 6.35
CA LEU A 38 3.85 -13.09 7.42
C LEU A 38 2.54 -12.44 7.86
N HIS A 39 1.42 -12.76 7.21
CA HIS A 39 0.12 -12.28 7.62
C HIS A 39 -0.19 -12.81 9.02
N SER A 40 -0.38 -11.91 9.97
CA SER A 40 -0.77 -12.26 11.34
C SER A 40 -2.18 -11.77 11.56
N ASP A 41 -3.03 -12.66 12.05
CA ASP A 41 -4.34 -12.26 12.55
C ASP A 41 -4.16 -11.42 13.81
N LYS A 42 -4.73 -10.22 13.77
CA LYS A 42 -4.72 -9.33 14.93
C LYS A 42 -5.61 -9.92 16.02
N LYS A 43 -5.12 -9.98 17.26
CA LYS A 43 -5.95 -10.39 18.40
C LYS A 43 -7.19 -9.50 18.48
N ILE A 44 -8.35 -10.13 18.33
CA ILE A 44 -9.65 -9.48 18.31
C ILE A 44 -10.13 -9.34 19.75
N ASP A 45 -10.44 -8.11 20.16
CA ASP A 45 -11.17 -7.87 21.40
C ASP A 45 -12.68 -8.10 21.15
N LEU A 46 -13.27 -9.03 21.89
CA LEU A 46 -14.68 -9.38 21.78
C LEU A 46 -15.58 -8.17 22.06
N GLU A 47 -15.16 -7.30 22.99
CA GLU A 47 -15.92 -6.08 23.29
C GLU A 47 -15.93 -5.13 22.10
N GLN A 48 -14.77 -4.92 21.46
CA GLN A 48 -14.64 -4.07 20.28
C GLN A 48 -15.47 -4.59 19.09
N VAL A 49 -15.52 -5.92 18.89
CA VAL A 49 -16.33 -6.51 17.81
C VAL A 49 -17.82 -6.36 18.09
N SER A 50 -18.25 -6.60 19.32
CA SER A 50 -19.63 -6.39 19.74
C SER A 50 -20.07 -4.94 19.49
N ASP A 51 -19.26 -3.98 19.92
CA ASP A 51 -19.55 -2.56 19.73
C ASP A 51 -19.59 -2.19 18.23
N SER A 52 -18.68 -2.74 17.42
CA SER A 52 -18.66 -2.55 15.95
C SER A 52 -19.92 -3.11 15.28
N GLN A 53 -20.38 -4.29 15.69
CA GLN A 53 -21.62 -4.88 15.18
C GLN A 53 -22.85 -4.08 15.60
N VAL A 54 -22.89 -3.53 16.82
CA VAL A 54 -23.99 -2.67 17.28
C VAL A 54 -24.04 -1.37 16.48
N LEU A 55 -22.88 -0.78 16.14
CA LEU A 55 -22.80 0.38 15.26
C LEU A 55 -23.27 0.06 13.83
N LEU A 56 -22.91 -1.09 13.28
CA LEU A 56 -23.43 -1.55 11.98
C LEU A 56 -24.94 -1.74 12.03
N ARG A 57 -25.46 -2.34 13.10
CA ARG A 57 -26.90 -2.52 13.32
C ARG A 57 -27.64 -1.20 13.37
N SER A 58 -27.09 -0.19 14.06
CA SER A 58 -27.72 1.14 14.13
C SER A 58 -27.68 1.87 12.78
N ARG A 59 -26.59 1.73 12.01
CA ARG A 59 -26.49 2.23 10.64
C ARG A 59 -27.57 1.61 9.74
N VAL A 60 -27.66 0.28 9.71
CA VAL A 60 -28.64 -0.44 8.90
C VAL A 60 -30.07 -0.09 9.33
N LEU A 61 -30.33 0.04 10.63
CA LEU A 61 -31.64 0.47 11.12
C LEU A 61 -32.01 1.88 10.63
N ARG A 62 -31.04 2.80 10.54
CA ARG A 62 -31.27 4.16 10.04
C ARG A 62 -31.49 4.19 8.53
N GLU A 63 -30.71 3.43 7.77
CA GLU A 63 -30.75 3.41 6.30
C GLU A 63 -31.94 2.60 5.76
N ASN A 64 -32.19 1.43 6.36
CA ASN A 64 -33.18 0.45 5.89
C ASN A 64 -34.39 0.31 6.83
N GLY A 65 -34.56 1.21 7.81
CA GLY A 65 -35.69 1.18 8.76
C GLY A 65 -37.07 1.37 8.13
N LYS A 66 -37.14 1.78 6.85
CA LYS A 66 -38.39 1.95 6.10
C LYS A 66 -39.11 0.65 5.73
N TYR A 67 -38.41 -0.50 5.77
CA TYR A 67 -38.98 -1.80 5.41
C TYR A 67 -39.65 -2.53 6.58
N ILE A 68 -39.55 -1.99 7.80
CA ILE A 68 -40.16 -2.58 8.99
C ILE A 68 -41.37 -1.75 9.46
N PRO A 69 -42.32 -2.35 10.22
CA PRO A 69 -43.44 -1.61 10.77
C PRO A 69 -42.98 -0.41 11.63
N LYS A 70 -43.70 0.71 11.54
CA LYS A 70 -43.36 1.96 12.25
C LYS A 70 -43.18 1.77 13.75
N GLN A 71 -44.03 0.96 14.39
CA GLN A 71 -43.93 0.63 15.81
C GLN A 71 -42.64 -0.14 16.14
N SER A 72 -42.27 -1.10 15.29
CA SER A 72 -41.03 -1.87 15.40
C SER A 72 -39.78 -1.00 15.24
N PHE A 73 -39.82 -0.01 14.35
CA PHE A 73 -38.74 0.96 14.19
C PHE A 73 -38.63 1.88 15.41
N ALA A 74 -39.76 2.43 15.88
CA ALA A 74 -39.80 3.30 17.05
C ALA A 74 -39.26 2.62 18.32
N MET A 75 -39.62 1.36 18.56
CA MET A 75 -39.11 0.57 19.69
C MET A 75 -37.59 0.39 19.63
N ARG A 76 -37.04 0.06 18.45
CA ARG A 76 -35.59 -0.11 18.26
C ARG A 76 -34.83 1.23 18.33
N LYS A 77 -35.43 2.31 17.84
CA LYS A 77 -34.90 3.68 17.98
C LYS A 77 -34.85 4.09 19.46
N HIS A 78 -35.91 3.78 20.22
CA HIS A 78 -35.97 4.05 21.66
C HIS A 78 -34.87 3.29 22.41
N TYR A 79 -34.69 2.00 22.14
CA TYR A 79 -33.62 1.19 22.73
C TYR A 79 -32.21 1.80 22.57
N PHE A 80 -31.93 2.42 21.42
CA PHE A 80 -30.62 3.04 21.17
C PHE A 80 -30.49 4.45 21.74
N ASN A 81 -31.55 5.25 21.69
CA ASN A 81 -31.50 6.70 21.94
C ASN A 81 -32.14 7.15 23.25
N ASP A 82 -32.69 6.23 24.06
CA ASP A 82 -33.29 6.60 25.33
C ASP A 82 -32.29 7.31 26.25
N ALA A 83 -32.77 8.33 26.97
CA ALA A 83 -31.92 9.23 27.75
C ALA A 83 -31.27 8.52 28.94
N GLU A 84 -32.02 7.62 29.59
CA GLU A 84 -31.60 6.91 30.81
C GLU A 84 -31.10 5.49 30.51
N THR A 85 -31.78 4.76 29.62
CA THR A 85 -31.50 3.32 29.36
C THR A 85 -30.85 3.04 28.01
N GLY A 86 -30.65 4.07 27.17
CA GLY A 86 -30.15 3.90 25.82
C GLY A 86 -28.75 3.28 25.78
N PHE A 87 -28.55 2.30 24.90
CA PHE A 87 -27.28 1.58 24.76
C PHE A 87 -26.08 2.55 24.58
N PHE A 88 -26.22 3.58 23.75
CA PHE A 88 -25.16 4.56 23.47
C PHE A 88 -24.89 5.55 24.63
N LYS A 89 -25.79 5.65 25.60
CA LYS A 89 -25.64 6.53 26.77
C LYS A 89 -25.08 5.79 27.97
N LYS A 90 -25.53 4.54 28.19
CA LYS A 90 -25.14 3.70 29.32
C LYS A 90 -23.76 3.06 29.15
N VAL A 91 -23.43 2.59 27.94
CA VAL A 91 -22.16 1.92 27.67
C VAL A 91 -21.08 2.98 27.41
N LYS A 92 -20.54 3.56 28.48
CA LYS A 92 -19.34 4.40 28.39
C LYS A 92 -18.10 3.53 28.47
N ARG A 93 -17.54 3.17 27.31
CA ARG A 93 -16.23 2.55 27.25
C ARG A 93 -15.18 3.59 27.65
N LYS A 94 -14.26 3.22 28.53
CA LYS A 94 -13.03 4.01 28.74
C LYS A 94 -12.21 3.88 27.47
N VAL A 95 -12.44 4.79 26.52
CA VAL A 95 -11.49 5.03 25.45
C VAL A 95 -10.29 5.65 26.15
N VAL A 96 -9.37 4.82 26.64
CA VAL A 96 -8.02 5.29 26.88
C VAL A 96 -7.59 5.82 25.51
N PRO A 97 -7.31 7.13 25.37
CA PRO A 97 -6.76 7.64 24.13
C PRO A 97 -5.47 6.86 23.94
N LYS A 98 -5.50 5.88 23.05
CA LYS A 98 -4.32 5.09 22.70
C LYS A 98 -3.40 6.08 22.02
N ASN A 99 -2.48 6.62 22.81
CA ASN A 99 -1.54 7.60 22.32
C ASN A 99 -0.71 6.87 21.26
N PRO A 100 -0.57 7.39 20.03
CA PRO A 100 0.18 6.72 18.98
C PRO A 100 1.66 6.48 19.32
N MET A 101 2.17 7.10 20.38
CA MET A 101 3.50 6.84 20.97
C MET A 101 3.55 5.68 21.97
N THR A 102 2.42 5.25 22.58
CA THR A 102 2.42 4.21 23.62
C THR A 102 2.05 2.81 23.09
N ASP A 103 1.28 2.74 22.00
CA ASP A 103 0.97 1.48 21.31
C ASP A 103 1.99 1.24 20.19
N THR A 104 3.23 0.94 20.59
CA THR A 104 4.33 0.57 19.67
C THR A 104 3.90 -0.54 18.70
N SER A 105 3.02 -1.45 19.14
CA SER A 105 2.51 -2.58 18.35
C SER A 105 1.71 -2.17 17.10
N MET A 106 0.79 -1.20 17.20
CA MET A 106 -0.03 -0.79 16.06
C MET A 106 0.77 0.04 15.04
N LEU A 107 1.67 0.89 15.55
CA LEU A 107 2.59 1.63 14.71
C LEU A 107 3.57 0.69 14.00
N THR A 108 4.09 -0.34 14.71
CA THR A 108 4.92 -1.37 14.08
C THR A 108 4.16 -2.18 13.06
N ASP A 109 2.89 -2.51 13.25
CA ASP A 109 2.13 -3.29 12.26
C ASP A 109 1.91 -2.50 10.96
N MET A 110 1.60 -1.21 11.07
CA MET A 110 1.48 -0.32 9.92
C MET A 110 2.82 -0.08 9.22
N MET A 111 3.87 0.20 10.00
CA MET A 111 5.22 0.38 9.46
C MET A 111 5.75 -0.91 8.84
N LYS A 112 5.53 -2.07 9.46
CA LYS A 112 5.92 -3.39 8.94
C LYS A 112 5.22 -3.66 7.62
N GLY A 113 3.93 -3.34 7.49
CA GLY A 113 3.22 -3.46 6.21
C GLY A 113 3.84 -2.59 5.11
N ASN A 114 4.15 -1.32 5.41
CA ASN A 114 4.73 -0.42 4.41
C ASN A 114 6.20 -0.76 4.09
N LEU A 115 6.99 -1.12 5.09
CA LEU A 115 8.40 -1.50 4.95
C LEU A 115 8.56 -2.83 4.20
N THR A 116 7.76 -3.85 4.51
CA THR A 116 7.80 -5.13 3.77
C THR A 116 7.42 -4.97 2.30
N ASN A 117 6.68 -3.91 1.95
CA ASN A 117 6.32 -3.59 0.57
C ASN A 117 7.41 -2.81 -0.17
N VAL A 118 8.04 -1.84 0.49
CA VAL A 118 9.00 -0.92 -0.14
C VAL A 118 10.44 -1.45 -0.11
N LEU A 119 10.84 -2.12 0.97
CA LEU A 119 12.21 -2.59 1.18
C LEU A 119 12.69 -3.53 0.05
N PRO A 120 11.91 -4.54 -0.39
CA PRO A 120 12.35 -5.41 -1.48
C PRO A 120 12.58 -4.64 -2.79
N MET A 121 11.74 -3.65 -3.10
CA MET A 121 11.91 -2.83 -4.31
C MET A 121 13.20 -2.00 -4.27
N ILE A 122 13.53 -1.42 -3.12
CA ILE A 122 14.77 -0.65 -2.95
C ILE A 122 16.00 -1.55 -3.09
N VAL A 123 15.99 -2.72 -2.44
CA VAL A 123 17.11 -3.68 -2.49
C VAL A 123 17.36 -4.16 -3.91
N ILE A 124 16.30 -4.53 -4.63
CA ILE A 124 16.40 -4.96 -6.04
C ILE A 124 16.86 -3.80 -6.92
N GLY A 125 16.31 -2.60 -6.75
CA GLY A 125 16.71 -1.42 -7.52
C GLY A 125 18.18 -1.06 -7.31
N GLY A 126 18.67 -1.13 -6.07
CA GLY A 126 20.09 -0.95 -5.76
C GLY A 126 20.97 -2.04 -6.35
N TRP A 127 20.55 -3.31 -6.27
CA TRP A 127 21.28 -4.43 -6.85
C TRP A 127 21.35 -4.34 -8.38
N ILE A 128 20.25 -4.01 -9.06
CA ILE A 128 20.22 -3.76 -10.51
C ILE A 128 21.14 -2.60 -10.86
N ASN A 129 21.10 -1.49 -10.10
CA ASN A 129 21.96 -0.35 -10.36
C ASN A 129 23.45 -0.69 -10.20
N TRP A 130 23.80 -1.55 -9.24
CA TRP A 130 25.18 -2.01 -9.06
C TRP A 130 25.60 -3.00 -10.16
N ALA A 131 24.78 -4.00 -10.47
CA ALA A 131 25.10 -5.08 -11.40
C ALA A 131 25.06 -4.65 -12.89
N PHE A 132 24.20 -3.70 -13.24
CA PHE A 132 23.98 -3.23 -14.62
C PHE A 132 24.23 -1.72 -14.74
N SER A 133 25.39 -1.26 -14.26
CA SER A 133 25.85 0.12 -14.43
C SER A 133 26.76 0.30 -15.66
N GLY A 134 26.83 1.52 -16.19
CA GLY A 134 27.82 1.90 -17.20
C GLY A 134 27.37 1.83 -18.67
N PHE A 135 26.09 1.51 -18.94
CA PHE A 135 25.58 1.44 -20.32
C PHE A 135 24.09 1.81 -20.39
N VAL A 136 23.65 2.20 -21.60
CA VAL A 136 22.25 2.53 -21.92
C VAL A 136 21.47 1.24 -22.19
N ILE A 137 20.27 1.10 -21.61
CA ILE A 137 19.45 -0.11 -21.73
C ILE A 137 18.40 0.02 -22.82
N THR A 138 17.56 1.07 -22.74
CA THR A 138 16.45 1.26 -23.68
C THR A 138 16.01 2.71 -23.68
N LYS A 139 15.52 3.18 -24.83
CA LYS A 139 14.87 4.47 -24.96
C LYS A 139 13.41 4.37 -24.54
N VAL A 140 12.95 5.30 -23.72
CA VAL A 140 11.55 5.45 -23.33
C VAL A 140 10.78 6.19 -24.43
N PRO A 141 9.56 5.77 -24.82
CA PRO A 141 8.85 6.33 -25.98
C PRO A 141 8.18 7.69 -25.70
N PHE A 142 8.41 8.30 -24.54
CA PHE A 142 7.86 9.60 -24.15
C PHE A 142 8.98 10.53 -23.67
N PRO A 143 8.87 11.85 -23.93
CA PRO A 143 9.92 12.80 -23.59
C PRO A 143 10.02 13.00 -22.07
N LEU A 144 11.24 12.95 -21.55
CA LEU A 144 11.55 13.21 -20.14
C LEU A 144 12.24 14.57 -19.95
N THR A 145 12.01 15.20 -18.80
CA THR A 145 12.70 16.45 -18.47
C THR A 145 14.14 16.20 -18.02
N LEU A 146 15.04 17.14 -18.32
CA LEU A 146 16.48 17.06 -17.98
C LEU A 146 16.77 16.87 -16.48
N ARG A 147 15.81 17.18 -15.58
CA ARG A 147 15.96 16.98 -14.13
C ARG A 147 15.92 15.50 -13.72
N PHE A 148 15.35 14.62 -14.54
CA PHE A 148 15.34 13.17 -14.29
C PHE A 148 16.62 12.48 -14.76
N LYS A 149 17.44 13.15 -15.57
CA LYS A 149 18.69 12.62 -16.13
C LYS A 149 19.64 12.02 -15.06
N PRO A 150 20.01 12.72 -13.97
CA PRO A 150 20.89 12.14 -12.94
C PRO A 150 20.26 10.96 -12.18
N MET A 151 18.94 10.78 -12.23
CA MET A 151 18.26 9.64 -11.61
C MET A 151 18.25 8.41 -12.54
N LEU A 152 18.02 8.60 -13.83
CA LEU A 152 17.85 7.51 -14.81
C LEU A 152 19.17 7.05 -15.43
N GLN A 153 20.12 7.96 -15.64
CA GLN A 153 21.41 7.69 -16.29
C GLN A 153 22.56 7.61 -15.28
N ARG A 154 22.31 6.95 -14.13
CA ARG A 154 23.38 6.72 -13.14
C ARG A 154 24.47 5.83 -13.76
N GLY A 155 25.70 6.34 -13.80
CA GLY A 155 26.86 5.61 -14.35
C GLY A 155 27.19 5.97 -15.81
N ILE A 156 26.59 7.00 -16.40
CA ILE A 156 26.89 7.48 -17.75
C ILE A 156 27.26 8.96 -17.67
N ASP A 157 28.48 9.32 -18.07
CA ASP A 157 29.01 10.70 -18.00
C ASP A 157 28.70 11.57 -19.24
N LEU A 158 27.74 11.17 -20.08
CA LEU A 158 27.37 11.91 -21.29
C LEU A 158 26.33 13.02 -21.01
N LEU A 159 26.82 14.21 -20.70
CA LEU A 159 26.00 15.41 -20.44
C LEU A 159 25.10 15.84 -21.61
N SER A 160 25.43 15.46 -22.85
CA SER A 160 24.67 15.78 -24.06
C SER A 160 23.57 14.77 -24.42
N LEU A 161 23.54 13.60 -23.79
CA LEU A 161 22.53 12.56 -24.08
C LEU A 161 21.13 13.01 -23.63
N ASP A 162 20.10 12.73 -24.42
CA ASP A 162 18.72 13.05 -24.03
C ASP A 162 18.29 12.20 -22.82
N ALA A 163 17.41 12.73 -21.96
CA ALA A 163 16.97 12.08 -20.73
C ALA A 163 16.07 10.85 -20.97
N SER A 164 15.60 10.66 -22.20
CA SER A 164 14.77 9.53 -22.62
C SER A 164 15.57 8.24 -22.87
N TRP A 165 16.91 8.34 -22.91
CA TRP A 165 17.83 7.20 -23.06
C TRP A 165 18.25 6.61 -21.72
#